data_AF-X1DLG4-F1
#
_entry.id   AF-X1DLG4-F1
#
_cell.length_a   1.000
_cell.length_b   1.000
_cell.length_c   1.000
_cell.angle_alpha   90.00
_cell.angle_beta   90.00
_cell.angle_gamma   90.00
#
_symmetry.space_group_name_H-M   'P 1'
#
loop_
_entity.id
_entity.type
_entity.pdbx_description
1 polymer ?
#
loop_
_entity_poly.entity_id
_entity_poly.type
_entity_poly.pdbx_seq_one_letter_code
_entity_poly.pdbx_strand_id
1 'polypeptide(L)'
;AWILCDSPTLLYYLLAMGLGEEQAVERAVSHLTSLVEENGWRCAASPELGKFKGPGRRTDPCPIANVYTLKALSEVPHLIDSPAAHLGTEVILGHWQLRKEKKYYLFGMGTDFCKLKYPFIWYDILHVVDVLSRFPFVHADPRFQEMVETITDQANAEGRFTASSMYLAWKGWSFADKKNPSPWLTFLVLRLVKRIGIPV
;
A
#
# COMPACT_ATOMS: atom_id res chain seq x y z
N ALA A 1 4.95 4.42 -22.45
CA ALA A 1 3.63 3.93 -22.03
C ALA A 1 3.64 3.70 -20.52
N TRP A 2 2.56 4.03 -19.80
CA TRP A 2 2.47 3.87 -18.34
C TRP A 2 1.05 3.47 -17.89
N ILE A 3 0.93 2.80 -16.72
CA ILE A 3 -0.34 2.50 -16.05
C ILE A 3 -0.16 2.72 -14.54
N LEU A 4 -1.14 3.31 -13.86
CA LEU A 4 -1.05 3.60 -12.41
C LEU A 4 -0.97 2.36 -11.50
N CYS A 5 -1.24 1.16 -12.01
CA CYS A 5 -1.00 -0.08 -11.26
C CYS A 5 0.44 -0.62 -11.36
N ASP A 6 1.33 0.09 -12.06
CA ASP A 6 2.72 -0.35 -12.27
C ASP A 6 3.72 0.81 -12.10
N SER A 7 3.50 1.90 -12.81
CA SER A 7 4.45 3.02 -12.90
C SER A 7 4.83 3.66 -11.56
N PRO A 8 3.92 3.80 -10.57
CA PRO A 8 4.32 4.29 -9.25
C PRO A 8 5.29 3.33 -8.52
N THR A 9 5.25 2.03 -8.79
CA THR A 9 6.20 1.05 -8.23
C THR A 9 7.61 1.31 -8.77
N LEU A 10 7.74 1.53 -10.09
CA LEU A 10 9.03 1.89 -10.70
C LEU A 10 9.54 3.23 -10.16
N LEU A 11 8.65 4.21 -10.04
CA LEU A 11 8.99 5.52 -9.48
C LEU A 11 9.47 5.41 -8.03
N TYR A 12 8.78 4.61 -7.20
CA TYR A 12 9.20 4.31 -5.82
C TYR A 12 10.63 3.76 -5.78
N TYR A 13 10.98 2.81 -6.65
CA TYR A 13 12.35 2.26 -6.66
C TYR A 13 13.40 3.30 -7.06
N LEU A 14 13.12 4.14 -8.05
CA LEU A 14 14.03 5.22 -8.45
C LEU A 14 14.24 6.22 -7.30
N LEU A 15 13.16 6.63 -6.63
CA LEU A 15 13.21 7.52 -5.48
C LEU A 15 13.99 6.89 -4.32
N ALA A 16 13.69 5.63 -3.97
CA ALA A 16 14.37 4.91 -2.90
C ALA A 16 15.87 4.65 -3.18
N MET A 17 16.28 4.68 -4.45
CA MET A 17 17.69 4.62 -4.87
C MET A 17 18.39 5.99 -4.84
N GLY A 18 17.71 7.06 -4.42
CA GLY A 18 18.26 8.41 -4.33
C GLY A 18 18.27 9.17 -5.66
N LEU A 19 17.54 8.72 -6.68
CA LEU A 19 17.48 9.36 -8.00
C LEU A 19 16.40 10.46 -8.08
N GLY A 20 15.98 11.02 -6.94
CA GLY A 20 14.88 11.99 -6.88
C GLY A 20 15.15 13.30 -7.61
N GLU A 21 16.43 13.71 -7.71
CA GLU A 21 16.86 14.94 -8.37
C GLU A 21 17.03 14.78 -9.90
N GLU A 22 16.87 13.56 -10.42
CA GLU A 22 16.87 13.34 -11.86
C GLU A 22 15.63 13.98 -12.48
N GLN A 23 15.83 14.84 -13.48
CA GLN A 23 14.74 15.62 -14.07
C GLN A 23 13.58 14.74 -14.60
N ALA A 24 13.89 13.52 -15.04
CA ALA A 24 12.88 12.55 -15.47
C ALA A 24 12.02 12.03 -14.29
N VAL A 25 12.64 11.84 -13.13
CA VAL A 25 11.98 11.38 -11.89
C VAL A 25 11.13 12.49 -11.32
N GLU A 26 11.63 13.73 -11.24
CA GLU A 26 10.84 14.88 -10.79
C GLU A 26 9.58 15.11 -11.64
N ARG A 27 9.71 14.99 -12.98
CA ARG A 27 8.56 15.05 -13.89
C ARG A 27 7.57 13.92 -13.64
N ALA A 28 8.05 12.71 -13.36
CA ALA A 28 7.19 11.57 -13.04
C ALA A 28 6.43 11.78 -11.71
N VAL A 29 7.09 12.32 -10.67
CA VAL A 29 6.45 12.70 -9.40
C VAL A 29 5.38 13.76 -9.63
N SER A 30 5.72 14.82 -10.36
CA SER A 30 4.80 15.92 -10.66
C SER A 30 3.57 15.44 -11.43
N HIS A 31 3.79 14.62 -12.45
CA HIS A 31 2.71 14.02 -13.23
C HIS A 31 1.83 13.11 -12.37
N LEU A 32 2.42 12.23 -11.57
CA LEU A 32 1.69 11.32 -10.69
C LEU A 32 0.80 12.09 -9.70
N THR A 33 1.33 13.17 -9.13
CA THR A 33 0.60 14.05 -8.21
C THR A 33 -0.56 14.77 -8.91
N SER A 34 -0.37 15.21 -10.17
CA SER A 34 -1.42 15.87 -10.95
C SER A 34 -2.63 14.99 -11.31
N LEU A 35 -2.50 13.67 -11.19
CA LEU A 35 -3.57 12.71 -11.49
C LEU A 35 -4.54 12.46 -10.33
N VAL A 36 -4.29 13.07 -9.16
CA VAL A 36 -5.17 12.92 -8.00
C VAL A 36 -6.51 13.63 -8.24
N GLU A 37 -7.60 12.99 -7.84
CA GLU A 37 -8.94 13.58 -7.80
C GLU A 37 -9.46 13.62 -6.35
N GLU A 38 -10.66 14.15 -6.11
CA GLU A 38 -11.29 14.18 -4.77
C GLU A 38 -11.41 12.79 -4.13
N ASN A 39 -11.52 11.74 -4.95
CA ASN A 39 -11.48 10.36 -4.51
C ASN A 39 -10.12 9.68 -4.80
N GLY A 40 -9.02 10.42 -4.69
CA GLY A 40 -7.66 9.92 -4.87
C GLY A 40 -7.37 9.48 -6.31
N TRP A 41 -6.56 8.44 -6.47
CA TRP A 41 -6.17 7.94 -7.79
C TRP A 41 -7.17 6.90 -8.33
N ARG A 42 -7.57 7.09 -9.59
CA ARG A 42 -8.39 6.12 -10.34
C ARG A 42 -7.50 5.23 -11.21
N CYS A 43 -8.11 4.27 -11.89
CA CYS A 43 -7.42 3.58 -12.98
C CYS A 43 -7.10 4.56 -14.11
N ALA A 44 -5.82 4.81 -14.34
CA ALA A 44 -5.35 5.63 -15.46
C ALA A 44 -4.15 4.98 -16.15
N ALA A 45 -4.02 5.29 -17.44
CA ALA A 45 -2.95 4.84 -18.30
C ALA A 45 -2.63 5.92 -19.33
N SER A 46 -1.46 5.81 -19.93
CA SER A 46 -1.03 6.71 -20.98
C SER A 46 -1.77 6.46 -22.31
N PRO A 47 -1.95 7.47 -23.18
CA PRO A 47 -2.67 7.33 -24.45
C PRO A 47 -2.13 6.25 -25.40
N GLU A 48 -0.82 5.95 -25.31
CA GLU A 48 -0.17 4.92 -26.13
C GLU A 48 -0.71 3.51 -25.86
N LEU A 49 -1.41 3.30 -24.73
CA LEU A 49 -2.10 2.05 -24.40
C LEU A 49 -3.56 2.00 -24.89
N GLY A 50 -3.95 2.96 -25.74
CA GLY A 50 -5.25 2.99 -26.40
C GLY A 50 -6.40 3.21 -25.42
N LYS A 51 -7.43 2.35 -25.50
CA LYS A 51 -8.68 2.48 -24.73
C LYS A 51 -8.63 1.71 -23.40
N PHE A 52 -7.60 1.93 -22.59
CA PHE A 52 -7.53 1.35 -21.26
C PHE A 52 -8.73 1.81 -20.40
N LYS A 53 -9.48 0.87 -19.84
CA LYS A 53 -10.62 1.15 -18.96
C LYS A 53 -10.35 0.86 -17.49
N GLY A 54 -9.30 0.09 -17.20
CA GLY A 54 -9.08 -0.50 -15.89
C GLY A 54 -10.20 -1.46 -15.46
N PRO A 55 -10.00 -2.18 -14.35
CA PRO A 55 -11.04 -2.96 -13.71
C PRO A 55 -12.02 -2.04 -12.94
N GLY A 56 -13.29 -2.44 -12.82
CA GLY A 56 -14.30 -1.71 -12.04
C GLY A 56 -14.98 -0.54 -12.76
N ARG A 57 -15.63 0.35 -12.00
CA ARG A 57 -16.29 1.56 -12.54
C ARG A 57 -15.27 2.66 -12.74
N ARG A 58 -15.41 3.42 -13.83
CA ARG A 58 -14.47 4.49 -14.20
C ARG A 58 -14.35 5.60 -13.16
N THR A 59 -15.42 5.87 -12.42
CA THR A 59 -15.48 6.93 -11.40
C THR A 59 -15.02 6.46 -10.02
N ASP A 60 -14.82 5.16 -9.82
CA ASP A 60 -14.35 4.63 -8.54
C ASP A 60 -12.85 4.90 -8.38
N PRO A 61 -12.37 5.11 -7.14
CA PRO A 61 -10.95 5.03 -6.86
C PRO A 61 -10.43 3.64 -7.22
N CYS A 62 -9.14 3.55 -7.54
CA CYS A 62 -8.42 2.29 -7.64
C CYS A 62 -7.61 2.07 -6.36
N PRO A 63 -8.02 1.17 -5.44
CA PRO A 63 -7.35 1.03 -4.15
C PRO A 63 -5.86 0.70 -4.26
N ILE A 64 -5.47 -0.20 -5.16
CA ILE A 64 -4.04 -0.54 -5.34
C ILE A 64 -3.24 0.60 -5.98
N ALA A 65 -3.83 1.39 -6.87
CA ALA A 65 -3.17 2.58 -7.43
C ALA A 65 -2.90 3.61 -6.33
N ASN A 66 -3.86 3.84 -5.42
CA ASN A 66 -3.65 4.71 -4.27
C ASN A 66 -2.51 4.19 -3.38
N VAL A 67 -2.46 2.89 -3.07
CA VAL A 67 -1.37 2.30 -2.29
C VAL A 67 -0.01 2.50 -2.96
N TYR A 68 0.11 2.20 -4.25
CA TYR A 68 1.40 2.36 -4.94
C TYR A 68 1.82 3.82 -5.12
N THR A 69 0.87 4.70 -5.39
CA THR A 69 1.16 6.14 -5.48
C THR A 69 1.62 6.68 -4.13
N LEU A 70 0.90 6.40 -3.04
CA LEU A 70 1.31 6.81 -1.70
C LEU A 70 2.69 6.24 -1.34
N LYS A 71 2.98 5.00 -1.72
CA LYS A 71 4.30 4.40 -1.53
C LYS A 71 5.38 5.21 -2.25
N ALA A 72 5.17 5.64 -3.48
CA ALA A 72 6.11 6.51 -4.19
C ALA A 72 6.22 7.90 -3.53
N LEU A 73 5.10 8.54 -3.21
CA LEU A 73 5.07 9.87 -2.59
C LEU A 73 5.73 9.90 -1.21
N SER A 74 5.72 8.79 -0.48
CA SER A 74 6.38 8.68 0.82
C SER A 74 7.91 8.81 0.78
N GLU A 75 8.51 8.66 -0.40
CA GLU A 75 9.94 8.89 -0.63
C GLU A 75 10.25 10.34 -1.03
N VAL A 76 9.25 11.22 -1.09
CA VAL A 76 9.40 12.64 -1.45
C VAL A 76 9.01 13.52 -0.26
N PRO A 77 9.97 14.05 0.52
CA PRO A 77 9.70 14.67 1.82
C PRO A 77 8.63 15.77 1.82
N HIS A 78 8.63 16.65 0.80
CA HIS A 78 7.67 17.75 0.70
C HIS A 78 6.26 17.30 0.28
N LEU A 79 6.08 16.04 -0.12
CA LEU A 79 4.78 15.48 -0.49
C LEU A 79 4.15 14.61 0.59
N ILE A 80 4.89 14.27 1.65
CA ILE A 80 4.40 13.42 2.75
C ILE A 80 3.12 14.00 3.33
N ASP A 81 3.05 15.30 3.60
CA ASP A 81 1.86 15.96 4.18
C ASP A 81 1.07 16.81 3.14
N SER A 82 1.17 16.45 1.86
CA SER A 82 0.50 17.18 0.78
C SER A 82 -1.00 16.87 0.68
N PRO A 83 -1.82 17.75 0.09
CA PRO A 83 -3.23 17.46 -0.17
C PRO A 83 -3.45 16.15 -0.94
N ALA A 84 -2.55 15.81 -1.87
CA ALA A 84 -2.61 14.55 -2.62
C ALA A 84 -2.41 13.33 -1.71
N ALA A 85 -1.47 13.40 -0.76
CA ALA A 85 -1.27 12.35 0.23
C ALA A 85 -2.52 12.18 1.10
N HIS A 86 -3.09 13.26 1.62
CA HIS A 86 -4.34 13.24 2.41
C HIS A 86 -5.49 12.57 1.66
N LEU A 87 -5.73 12.95 0.40
CA LEU A 87 -6.79 12.36 -0.43
C LEU A 87 -6.55 10.86 -0.65
N GLY A 88 -5.32 10.46 -0.96
CA GLY A 88 -4.99 9.05 -1.16
C GLY A 88 -5.13 8.21 0.11
N THR A 89 -4.67 8.72 1.26
CA THR A 89 -4.81 8.02 2.54
C THR A 89 -6.27 7.89 2.93
N GLU A 90 -7.08 8.94 2.71
CA GLU A 90 -8.52 8.92 3.04
C GLU A 90 -9.28 7.89 2.19
N VAL A 91 -8.91 7.69 0.92
CA VAL A 91 -9.50 6.61 0.10
C VAL A 91 -9.31 5.24 0.75
N ILE A 92 -8.12 4.96 1.29
CA ILE A 92 -7.80 3.67 1.88
C ILE A 92 -8.47 3.53 3.25
N LEU A 93 -8.39 4.55 4.10
CA LEU A 93 -8.99 4.55 5.43
C LEU A 93 -10.52 4.49 5.36
N GLY A 94 -11.14 5.26 4.46
CA GLY A 94 -12.58 5.21 4.19
C GLY A 94 -13.02 3.87 3.60
N HIS A 95 -12.19 3.23 2.76
CA HIS A 95 -12.47 1.86 2.29
C HIS A 95 -12.45 0.86 3.45
N TRP A 96 -11.51 0.98 4.39
CA TRP A 96 -11.49 0.16 5.60
C TRP A 96 -12.74 0.38 6.45
N GLN A 97 -13.14 1.64 6.66
CA GLN A 97 -14.35 1.96 7.42
C GLN A 97 -15.62 1.35 6.81
N LEU A 98 -15.78 1.49 5.48
CA LEU A 98 -16.94 1.03 4.74
C LEU A 98 -16.84 -0.42 4.26
N ARG A 99 -15.84 -1.19 4.70
CA ARG A 99 -15.49 -2.51 4.11
C ARG A 99 -16.61 -3.55 4.14
N LYS A 100 -17.62 -3.37 5.00
CA LYS A 100 -18.82 -4.22 5.09
C LYS A 100 -19.90 -3.81 4.08
N GLU A 101 -19.98 -2.55 3.69
CA GLU A 101 -20.98 -2.04 2.74
C GLU A 101 -20.43 -1.86 1.31
N LYS A 102 -19.15 -1.51 1.20
CA LYS A 102 -18.50 -1.12 -0.06
C LYS A 102 -17.36 -2.08 -0.38
N LYS A 103 -17.46 -2.68 -1.57
CA LYS A 103 -16.41 -3.51 -2.16
C LYS A 103 -16.04 -2.95 -3.53
N TYR A 104 -14.83 -2.39 -3.63
CA TYR A 104 -14.29 -2.05 -4.94
C TYR A 104 -13.97 -3.34 -5.72
N TYR A 105 -14.19 -3.31 -7.03
CA TYR A 105 -14.01 -4.49 -7.88
C TYR A 105 -12.55 -4.99 -7.78
N LEU A 106 -12.36 -6.29 -7.50
CA LEU A 106 -11.08 -6.96 -7.14
C LEU A 106 -10.44 -6.59 -5.79
N PHE A 107 -10.90 -5.53 -5.13
CA PHE A 107 -10.26 -4.98 -3.94
C PHE A 107 -11.26 -4.90 -2.78
N GLY A 108 -11.55 -6.05 -2.16
CA GLY A 108 -12.36 -6.07 -0.94
C GLY A 108 -11.50 -6.23 0.30
N MET A 109 -11.80 -5.49 1.37
CA MET A 109 -11.13 -5.60 2.68
C MET A 109 -11.82 -6.63 3.59
N GLY A 110 -11.83 -7.88 3.16
CA GLY A 110 -12.39 -9.01 3.92
C GLY A 110 -11.32 -9.95 4.51
N THR A 111 -11.69 -11.20 4.78
CA THR A 111 -10.79 -12.21 5.38
C THR A 111 -9.48 -12.39 4.60
N ASP A 112 -9.53 -12.41 3.27
CA ASP A 112 -8.32 -12.57 2.45
C ASP A 112 -7.41 -11.35 2.48
N PHE A 113 -7.96 -10.15 2.64
CA PHE A 113 -7.18 -8.91 2.80
C PHE A 113 -6.39 -8.93 4.11
N CYS A 114 -6.98 -9.45 5.19
CA CYS A 114 -6.34 -9.50 6.51
C CYS A 114 -5.23 -10.56 6.62
N LYS A 115 -5.03 -11.43 5.60
CA LYS A 115 -3.96 -12.43 5.63
C LYS A 115 -2.59 -11.79 5.42
N LEU A 116 -1.65 -12.06 6.32
CA LEU A 116 -0.25 -11.67 6.12
C LEU A 116 0.34 -12.36 4.90
N LYS A 117 0.87 -11.54 3.99
CA LYS A 117 1.47 -11.96 2.72
C LYS A 117 2.59 -11.00 2.33
N TYR A 118 3.59 -11.51 1.63
CA TYR A 118 4.70 -10.75 1.07
C TYR A 118 5.11 -11.37 -0.28
N PRO A 119 5.58 -10.61 -1.29
CA PRO A 119 5.97 -9.19 -1.31
C PRO A 119 4.84 -8.14 -1.35
N PHE A 120 5.22 -6.87 -1.11
CA PHE A 120 4.37 -5.66 -1.17
C PHE A 120 3.95 -5.29 -2.60
N ILE A 121 3.21 -6.18 -3.23
CA ILE A 121 2.70 -6.08 -4.60
C ILE A 121 1.20 -6.41 -4.70
N TRP A 122 0.54 -6.74 -3.59
CA TRP A 122 -0.88 -7.04 -3.57
C TRP A 122 -1.62 -6.03 -2.71
N TYR A 123 -2.94 -6.02 -2.86
CA TYR A 123 -3.81 -5.27 -1.98
C TYR A 123 -4.16 -6.15 -0.77
N ASP A 124 -3.27 -6.15 0.21
CA ASP A 124 -3.39 -6.86 1.48
C ASP A 124 -3.04 -5.93 2.64
N ILE A 125 -3.43 -6.33 3.85
CA ILE A 125 -3.33 -5.49 5.04
C ILE A 125 -1.88 -5.12 5.35
N LEU A 126 -0.92 -6.03 5.17
CA LEU A 126 0.46 -5.77 5.54
C LEU A 126 1.07 -4.73 4.59
N HIS A 127 0.79 -4.83 3.30
CA HIS A 127 1.23 -3.82 2.34
C HIS A 127 0.56 -2.45 2.59
N VAL A 128 -0.76 -2.43 2.80
CA VAL A 128 -1.51 -1.20 3.07
C VAL A 128 -0.98 -0.49 4.32
N VAL A 129 -0.82 -1.19 5.43
CA VAL A 129 -0.38 -0.58 6.69
C VAL A 129 1.10 -0.19 6.62
N ASP A 130 1.97 -0.96 5.95
CA ASP A 130 3.37 -0.54 5.72
C ASP A 130 3.41 0.80 4.96
N VAL A 131 2.59 0.98 3.93
CA VAL A 131 2.51 2.26 3.19
C VAL A 131 1.93 3.38 4.05
N LEU A 132 0.76 3.19 4.67
CA LEU A 132 0.10 4.22 5.48
C LEU A 132 0.97 4.67 6.68
N SER A 133 1.71 3.75 7.30
CA SER A 133 2.60 4.08 8.42
C SER A 133 3.75 5.03 8.07
N ARG A 134 4.03 5.28 6.78
CA ARG A 134 5.01 6.30 6.35
C ARG A 134 4.46 7.74 6.43
N PHE A 135 3.18 7.91 6.72
CA PHE A 135 2.50 9.20 6.83
C PHE A 135 2.16 9.49 8.30
N PRO A 136 2.92 10.36 9.00
CA PRO A 136 2.74 10.56 10.45
C PRO A 136 1.33 11.00 10.86
N PHE A 137 0.65 11.80 10.03
CA PHE A 137 -0.70 12.27 10.31
C PHE A 137 -1.74 11.13 10.36
N VAL A 138 -1.44 9.95 9.80
CA VAL A 138 -2.33 8.77 9.82
C VAL A 138 -2.21 8.00 11.14
N HIS A 139 -1.12 8.17 11.90
CA HIS A 139 -0.83 7.31 13.05
C HIS A 139 -1.89 7.39 14.14
N ALA A 140 -2.52 8.55 14.35
CA ALA A 140 -3.58 8.69 15.36
C ALA A 140 -4.98 8.29 14.84
N ASP A 141 -5.13 7.95 13.55
CA ASP A 141 -6.43 7.61 12.99
C ASP A 141 -6.92 6.24 13.50
N PRO A 142 -8.12 6.15 14.09
CA PRO A 142 -8.63 4.89 14.65
C PRO A 142 -8.80 3.79 13.60
N ARG A 143 -9.07 4.14 12.33
CA ARG A 143 -9.19 3.18 11.22
C ARG A 143 -7.84 2.56 10.90
N PHE A 144 -6.77 3.36 10.99
CA PHE A 144 -5.40 2.87 10.83
C PHE A 144 -5.00 1.97 12.02
N GLN A 145 -5.29 2.40 13.24
CA GLN A 145 -4.99 1.62 14.45
C GLN A 145 -5.70 0.26 14.44
N GLU A 146 -6.97 0.18 14.01
CA GLU A 146 -7.68 -1.10 13.86
C GLU A 146 -6.99 -2.04 12.86
N MET A 147 -6.42 -1.51 11.77
CA MET A 147 -5.64 -2.32 10.82
C MET A 147 -4.30 -2.78 11.40
N VAL A 148 -3.63 -1.94 12.21
CA VAL A 148 -2.42 -2.31 12.95
C VAL A 148 -2.72 -3.43 13.93
N GLU A 149 -3.77 -3.29 14.74
CA GLU A 149 -4.24 -4.30 15.69
C GLU A 149 -4.54 -5.62 14.98
N THR A 150 -5.24 -5.56 13.84
CA THR A 150 -5.52 -6.75 13.01
C THR A 150 -4.24 -7.47 12.55
N ILE A 151 -3.12 -6.75 12.37
CA ILE A 151 -1.82 -7.37 12.07
C ILE A 151 -1.21 -7.93 13.35
N THR A 152 -1.12 -7.14 14.43
CA THR A 152 -0.41 -7.53 15.66
C THR A 152 -1.08 -8.69 16.39
N ASP A 153 -2.41 -8.81 16.29
CA ASP A 153 -3.17 -9.94 16.85
C ASP A 153 -2.84 -11.29 16.20
N GLN A 154 -2.14 -11.28 15.06
CA GLN A 154 -1.67 -12.50 14.39
C GLN A 154 -0.33 -13.01 14.92
N ALA A 155 0.28 -12.33 15.90
CA ALA A 155 1.50 -12.79 16.54
C ALA A 155 1.28 -14.09 17.32
N ASN A 156 2.28 -14.96 17.32
CA ASN A 156 2.29 -16.11 18.23
C ASN A 156 2.74 -15.69 19.65
N ALA A 157 2.82 -16.66 20.58
CA ALA A 157 3.23 -16.42 21.97
C ALA A 157 4.63 -15.79 22.12
N GLU A 158 5.52 -15.95 21.12
CA GLU A 158 6.85 -15.34 21.10
C GLU A 158 6.91 -14.04 20.27
N GLY A 159 5.78 -13.46 19.87
CA GLY A 159 5.73 -12.22 19.09
C GLY A 159 6.12 -12.39 17.61
N ARG A 160 6.05 -13.61 17.06
CA ARG A 160 6.47 -13.94 15.69
C ARG A 160 5.29 -14.13 14.76
N PHE A 161 5.51 -13.89 13.47
CA PHE A 161 4.47 -13.89 12.45
C PHE A 161 4.68 -14.96 11.39
N THR A 162 3.60 -15.64 11.02
CA THR A 162 3.57 -16.70 9.99
C THR A 162 2.78 -16.20 8.77
N ALA A 163 3.14 -16.63 7.56
CA ALA A 163 2.38 -16.25 6.38
C ALA A 163 0.99 -16.91 6.40
N SER A 164 -0.07 -16.12 6.33
CA SER A 164 -1.44 -16.64 6.24
C SER A 164 -1.84 -16.93 4.79
N SER A 165 -1.08 -16.38 3.82
CA SER A 165 -1.23 -16.61 2.39
C SER A 165 0.13 -16.59 1.69
N MET A 166 0.28 -17.34 0.60
CA MET A 166 1.48 -17.30 -0.24
C MET A 166 1.11 -17.44 -1.73
N TYR A 167 1.93 -16.88 -2.61
CA TYR A 167 1.88 -17.20 -4.04
C TYR A 167 2.84 -18.34 -4.33
N LEU A 168 2.40 -19.35 -5.08
CA LEU A 168 3.10 -20.64 -5.20
C LEU A 168 4.52 -20.51 -5.78
N ALA A 169 4.76 -19.52 -6.63
CA ALA A 169 6.10 -19.24 -7.16
C ALA A 169 7.12 -18.89 -6.07
N TRP A 170 6.67 -18.46 -4.89
CA TRP A 170 7.53 -18.15 -3.73
C TRP A 170 7.65 -19.32 -2.75
N LYS A 171 7.15 -20.51 -3.07
CA LYS A 171 7.26 -21.68 -2.17
C LYS A 171 8.74 -21.94 -1.84
N GLY A 172 9.03 -22.17 -0.56
CA GLY A 172 10.38 -22.41 -0.05
C GLY A 172 11.08 -21.16 0.48
N TRP A 173 10.54 -19.97 0.24
CA TRP A 173 11.01 -18.75 0.89
C TRP A 173 10.44 -18.63 2.31
N SER A 174 11.21 -18.04 3.22
CA SER A 174 10.81 -17.89 4.63
C SER A 174 9.51 -17.10 4.80
N PHE A 175 9.21 -16.14 3.93
CA PHE A 175 7.97 -15.33 3.95
C PHE A 175 6.78 -16.00 3.25
N ALA A 176 6.99 -17.20 2.70
CA ALA A 176 5.96 -18.01 2.05
C ALA A 176 5.71 -19.34 2.78
N ASP A 177 6.27 -19.51 3.99
CA ASP A 177 5.93 -20.61 4.87
C ASP A 177 4.67 -20.28 5.68
N LYS A 178 3.64 -21.10 5.51
CA LYS A 178 2.36 -20.95 6.23
C LYS A 178 2.26 -21.79 7.51
N LYS A 179 3.31 -22.53 7.84
CA LYS A 179 3.35 -23.44 9.00
C LYS A 179 4.27 -22.92 10.08
N ASN A 180 5.41 -22.35 9.69
CA ASN A 180 6.43 -21.87 10.62
C ASN A 180 6.52 -20.34 10.61
N PRO A 181 6.82 -19.71 11.77
CA PRO A 181 7.08 -18.28 11.83
C PRO A 181 8.21 -17.86 10.90
N SER A 182 8.01 -16.73 10.22
CA SER A 182 8.94 -16.14 9.28
C SER A 182 9.76 -15.05 9.95
N PRO A 183 11.10 -15.15 9.97
CA PRO A 183 11.96 -14.05 10.43
C PRO A 183 11.73 -12.77 9.62
N TRP A 184 11.47 -12.90 8.31
CA TRP A 184 11.25 -11.75 7.43
C TRP A 184 9.91 -11.06 7.70
N LEU A 185 8.81 -11.82 7.79
CA LEU A 185 7.51 -11.20 8.15
C LEU A 185 7.57 -10.59 9.54
N THR A 186 8.21 -11.26 10.49
CA THR A 186 8.39 -10.72 11.85
C THR A 186 9.15 -9.40 11.81
N PHE A 187 10.27 -9.32 11.10
CA PHE A 187 11.00 -8.07 10.90
C PHE A 187 10.13 -6.97 10.29
N LEU A 188 9.33 -7.27 9.27
CA LEU A 188 8.47 -6.28 8.62
C LEU A 188 7.42 -5.71 9.59
N VAL A 189 6.77 -6.56 10.39
CA VAL A 189 5.79 -6.08 11.39
C VAL A 189 6.49 -5.29 12.49
N LEU A 190 7.60 -5.78 13.05
CA LEU A 190 8.33 -5.04 14.10
C LEU A 190 8.85 -3.68 13.61
N ARG A 191 9.30 -3.60 12.35
CA ARG A 191 9.71 -2.33 11.73
C ARG A 191 8.52 -1.35 11.62
N LEU A 192 7.35 -1.85 11.26
CA LEU A 192 6.12 -1.07 11.18
C LEU A 192 5.71 -0.57 12.58
N VAL A 193 5.69 -1.44 13.57
CA VAL A 193 5.35 -1.13 14.98
C VAL A 193 6.31 -0.08 15.54
N LYS A 194 7.62 -0.25 15.31
CA LYS A 194 8.65 0.73 15.65
C LYS A 194 8.44 2.09 14.98
N ARG A 195 8.04 2.11 13.69
CA ARG A 195 7.82 3.35 12.92
C ARG A 195 6.71 4.21 13.50
N ILE A 196 5.68 3.58 14.09
CA ILE A 196 4.51 4.27 14.66
C ILE A 196 4.60 4.46 16.17
N GLY A 197 5.76 4.17 16.78
CA GLY A 197 6.02 4.42 18.20
C GLY A 197 5.38 3.43 19.17
N ILE A 198 4.92 2.27 18.70
CA ILE A 198 4.49 1.18 19.58
C ILE A 198 5.73 0.44 20.10
N PRO A 199 5.84 0.13 21.41
CA PRO A 199 6.94 -0.66 21.96
C PRO A 199 7.05 -2.05 21.32
N VAL A 200 8.28 -2.52 21.11
CA VAL A 200 8.63 -3.84 20.54
C VAL A 200 9.31 -4.70 21.60
#